data_AF-A0A3A8KS72-F1
#
_entry.id   AF-A0A3A8KS72-F1
#
_cell.length_a   1.000
_cell.length_b   1.000
_cell.length_c   1.000
_cell.angle_alpha   90.00
_cell.angle_beta   90.00
_cell.angle_gamma   90.00
#
_symmetry.space_group_name_H-M   'P 1'
#
loop_
_entity.id
_entity.type
_entity.pdbx_description
1 polymer ?
#
loop_
_entity_poly.entity_id
_entity_poly.type
_entity_poly.pdbx_seq_one_letter_code
_entity_poly.pdbx_strand_id
1 'polypeptide(L)'
;MLLPTLLASAIVAQAPASPVSRAAETLGLGPVLDAVAHQGVTYAALGRGGIAVLKLDGATPQLVRRVEEGRRFVRLVIVNQSLLAIEQREEAHAFSLATPEQPQPDSLASALGSARDLTVVTNAPPPPAPPSTPPAAAQRLTVTAVKDGDVTLSSGDAAGVHEGAHVRVRTQDAREVVLEVVVSREDSALARLGRGESVRVGDTAVVTDAPVTARLFFPEPGVPHLRYGFHARPFLALDATTRLGRSARAGGLLLDAFVAWRPGESPVVLSAQLEPVGFGLGTGLRHTPGAAYVAVAYATDFLEVGIGAGALFGQKACFPELDPDTYQEVEGKNVCESNAGPSIQQVLRLGALDGFHLAWSSSILSRDNQFRFGSGRGEVQVPLTPSLSLFGAGGGSASGWNFGELGVRSFLKGNGGAGTTVLSASLGIVSLSDGTGNALTGPSVSIGIERRP
;
A
#
# COMPACT_ATOMS: atom_id res chain seq x y z
N MET A 1 -27.05 11.70 33.09
CA MET A 1 -26.46 12.78 33.90
C MET A 1 -25.40 12.16 34.81
N LEU A 2 -24.22 12.79 34.89
CA LEU A 2 -22.98 12.36 35.60
C LEU A 2 -22.26 11.18 34.90
N LEU A 3 -20.98 11.22 34.50
CA LEU A 3 -19.93 12.23 34.64
C LEU A 3 -18.81 11.90 33.61
N PRO A 4 -18.23 12.88 32.90
CA PRO A 4 -17.06 12.72 32.05
C PRO A 4 -15.80 13.14 32.83
N THR A 5 -14.87 12.23 33.10
CA THR A 5 -13.54 12.56 33.61
C THR A 5 -12.53 11.50 33.20
N LEU A 6 -11.97 11.65 32.00
CA LEU A 6 -10.69 11.05 31.62
C LEU A 6 -10.06 11.95 30.54
N LEU A 7 -9.59 13.11 31.00
CA LEU A 7 -8.71 14.02 30.28
C LEU A 7 -7.50 14.27 31.20
N ALA A 8 -6.32 14.30 30.57
CA ALA A 8 -4.98 14.53 31.12
C ALA A 8 -4.24 13.32 31.71
N SER A 9 -3.32 12.76 30.92
CA SER A 9 -1.86 12.83 31.18
C SER A 9 -1.13 11.90 30.21
N ALA A 10 -0.97 12.32 28.95
CA ALA A 10 0.05 11.74 28.09
C ALA A 10 1.39 12.39 28.48
N ILE A 11 2.03 11.85 29.53
CA ILE A 11 3.46 12.06 29.75
C ILE A 11 4.15 11.31 28.60
N VAL A 12 4.41 12.01 27.50
CA VAL A 12 5.38 11.53 26.52
C VAL A 12 6.71 11.56 27.24
N ALA A 13 7.16 10.40 27.71
CA ALA A 13 8.55 10.21 28.07
C ALA A 13 9.36 10.53 26.82
N GLN A 14 9.90 11.75 26.73
CA GLN A 14 10.82 12.11 25.67
C GLN A 14 12.00 11.16 25.82
N ALA A 15 12.16 10.26 24.84
CA ALA A 15 13.35 9.43 24.77
C ALA A 15 14.57 10.35 24.85
N PRO A 16 15.63 9.96 25.59
CA PRO A 16 16.80 10.79 25.73
C PRO A 16 17.32 11.18 24.35
N ALA A 17 17.44 12.48 24.09
CA ALA A 17 17.92 13.00 22.82
C ALA A 17 19.27 12.34 22.50
N SER A 18 19.35 11.73 21.31
CA SER A 18 20.56 11.03 20.87
C SER A 18 21.77 11.98 20.90
N PRO A 19 23.00 11.49 21.14
CA PRO A 19 24.20 12.32 21.12
C PRO A 19 24.33 13.16 19.83
N VAL A 20 23.90 12.58 18.71
CA VAL A 20 23.86 13.25 17.40
C VAL A 20 22.86 14.40 17.36
N SER A 21 21.67 14.21 17.95
CA SER A 21 20.65 15.28 18.02
C SER A 21 21.13 16.45 18.87
N ARG A 22 21.76 16.16 20.02
CA ARG A 22 22.39 17.19 20.87
C ARG A 22 23.55 17.91 20.18
N ALA A 23 24.36 17.18 19.42
CA ALA A 23 25.44 17.76 18.63
C ALA A 23 24.91 18.68 17.52
N ALA A 24 23.88 18.24 16.79
CA ALA A 24 23.23 19.02 15.75
C ALA A 24 22.55 20.29 16.32
N GLU A 25 21.94 20.19 17.50
CA GLU A 25 21.37 21.34 18.22
C GLU A 25 22.46 22.33 18.64
N THR A 26 23.54 21.85 19.26
CA THR A 26 24.71 22.67 19.64
C THR A 26 25.30 23.40 18.44
N LEU A 27 25.31 22.76 17.27
CA LEU A 27 25.83 23.30 16.01
C LEU A 27 24.79 24.10 15.19
N GLY A 28 23.55 24.27 15.69
CA GLY A 28 22.49 25.03 15.01
C GLY A 28 22.00 24.41 13.69
N LEU A 29 22.15 23.09 13.51
CA LEU A 29 21.81 22.38 12.27
C LEU A 29 20.30 22.06 12.17
N GLY A 30 19.59 22.09 13.30
CA GLY A 30 18.18 21.74 13.39
C GLY A 30 17.95 20.27 13.74
N PRO A 31 16.70 19.77 13.62
CA PRO A 31 16.35 18.42 14.03
C PRO A 31 17.02 17.38 13.13
N VAL A 32 17.44 16.26 13.71
CA VAL A 32 18.01 15.11 13.02
C VAL A 32 16.91 14.07 12.77
N LEU A 33 16.75 13.65 11.53
CA LEU A 33 15.76 12.64 11.13
C LEU A 33 16.31 11.21 11.27
N ASP A 34 17.58 11.02 10.90
CA ASP A 34 18.29 9.75 11.03
C ASP A 34 19.80 10.01 11.15
N ALA A 35 20.55 9.06 11.70
CA ALA A 35 22.00 9.17 11.81
C ALA A 35 22.70 7.81 11.80
N VAL A 36 23.88 7.78 11.19
CA VAL A 36 24.73 6.58 11.14
C VAL A 36 26.20 6.95 11.33
N ALA A 37 26.97 6.11 12.01
CA ALA A 37 28.40 6.34 12.25
C ALA A 37 29.28 5.38 11.43
N HIS A 38 30.36 5.91 10.84
CA HIS A 38 31.40 5.16 10.13
C HIS A 38 32.78 5.73 10.46
N GLN A 39 33.72 4.87 10.91
CA GLN A 39 35.13 5.24 11.09
C GLN A 39 35.37 6.57 11.83
N GLY A 40 34.66 6.78 12.96
CA GLY A 40 34.80 7.99 13.78
C GLY A 40 34.04 9.22 13.28
N VAL A 41 33.37 9.11 12.14
CA VAL A 41 32.52 10.16 11.56
C VAL A 41 31.05 9.76 11.66
N THR A 42 30.18 10.71 12.01
CA THR A 42 28.72 10.52 12.07
C THR A 42 28.06 11.32 10.95
N TYR A 43 27.23 10.65 10.16
CA TYR A 43 26.38 11.27 9.14
C TYR A 43 24.99 11.45 9.74
N ALA A 44 24.45 12.66 9.68
CA ALA A 44 23.15 13.00 10.23
C ALA A 44 22.25 13.62 9.14
N ALA A 45 21.13 12.97 8.84
CA ALA A 45 20.12 13.51 7.93
C ALA A 45 19.36 14.63 8.63
N LEU A 46 19.40 15.84 8.10
CA LEU A 46 18.81 17.01 8.74
C LEU A 46 17.37 17.23 8.29
N GLY A 47 16.49 17.62 9.21
CA GLY A 47 15.08 17.90 8.94
C GLY A 47 14.86 19.08 7.98
N ARG A 48 15.85 19.99 7.88
CA ARG A 48 15.87 21.11 6.93
C ARG A 48 16.48 20.76 5.57
N GLY A 49 16.93 19.52 5.39
CA GLY A 49 17.61 19.04 4.18
C GLY A 49 19.13 18.95 4.33
N GLY A 50 19.72 18.12 3.49
CA GLY A 50 21.13 17.74 3.48
C GLY A 50 21.50 16.67 4.51
N ILE A 51 22.75 16.23 4.41
CA ILE A 51 23.41 15.35 5.37
C ILE A 51 24.57 16.13 6.00
N ALA A 52 24.58 16.23 7.33
CA ALA A 52 25.71 16.76 8.08
C ALA A 52 26.72 15.66 8.38
N VAL A 53 27.99 15.93 8.12
CA VAL A 53 29.12 15.06 8.46
C VAL A 53 29.77 15.61 9.72
N LEU A 54 29.72 14.85 10.81
CA LEU A 54 30.05 15.28 12.17
C LEU A 54 31.18 14.44 12.78
N LYS A 55 32.08 15.08 13.52
CA LYS A 55 33.00 14.42 14.45
C LYS A 55 32.51 14.61 15.88
N LEU A 56 32.35 13.51 16.61
CA LEU A 56 31.77 13.47 17.96
C LEU A 56 32.75 12.94 19.02
N ASP A 57 34.01 12.73 18.64
CA ASP A 57 35.09 12.16 19.45
C ASP A 57 35.76 13.15 20.41
N GLY A 58 35.43 14.45 20.32
CA GLY A 58 35.91 15.51 21.21
C GLY A 58 34.88 16.03 22.22
N ALA A 59 35.35 16.88 23.15
CA ALA A 59 34.48 17.55 24.14
C ALA A 59 33.47 18.52 23.48
N THR A 60 33.72 18.93 22.24
CA THR A 60 32.81 19.75 21.43
C THR A 60 32.57 19.07 20.09
N PRO A 61 31.30 18.91 19.67
CA PRO A 61 30.99 18.33 18.36
C PRO A 61 31.48 19.26 17.25
N GLN A 62 32.03 18.70 16.18
CA GLN A 62 32.53 19.48 15.04
C GLN A 62 31.75 19.12 13.77
N LEU A 63 31.26 20.15 13.07
CA LEU A 63 30.74 20.00 11.72
C LEU A 63 31.92 19.94 10.74
N VAL A 64 32.11 18.81 10.08
CA VAL A 64 33.15 18.63 9.06
C VAL A 64 32.69 19.24 7.74
N ARG A 65 31.49 18.86 7.27
CA ARG A 65 30.86 19.42 6.08
C ARG A 65 29.37 19.12 6.01
N ARG A 66 28.71 19.72 5.02
CA ARG A 66 27.37 19.35 4.58
C ARG A 66 27.40 18.79 3.16
N VAL A 67 26.45 17.92 2.86
CA VAL A 67 26.34 17.19 1.60
C VAL A 67 24.88 17.26 1.12
N GLU A 68 24.69 17.42 -0.19
CA GLU A 68 23.36 17.50 -0.82
C GLU A 68 22.40 18.49 -0.13
N GLU A 69 22.88 19.70 0.15
CA GLU A 69 22.05 20.75 0.74
C GLU A 69 20.82 21.01 -0.16
N GLY A 70 19.63 20.95 0.43
CA GLY A 70 18.35 21.12 -0.27
C GLY A 70 17.57 19.84 -0.53
N ARG A 71 18.20 18.66 -0.44
CA ARG A 71 17.49 17.36 -0.50
C ARG A 71 17.12 16.86 0.88
N ARG A 72 15.94 16.29 1.07
CA ARG A 72 15.49 15.83 2.40
C ARG A 72 15.63 14.31 2.55
N PHE A 73 16.70 13.88 3.19
CA PHE A 73 16.94 12.46 3.48
C PHE A 73 16.20 12.03 4.74
N VAL A 74 15.55 10.86 4.69
CA VAL A 74 14.79 10.28 5.80
C VAL A 74 15.46 9.06 6.39
N ARG A 75 16.42 8.45 5.67
CA ARG A 75 17.14 7.28 6.15
C ARG A 75 18.57 7.22 5.62
N LEU A 76 19.49 6.83 6.48
CA LEU A 76 20.90 6.62 6.18
C LEU A 76 21.30 5.19 6.51
N VAL A 77 21.99 4.52 5.60
CA VAL A 77 22.46 3.14 5.79
C VAL A 77 23.89 3.05 5.26
N ILE A 78 24.78 2.42 6.03
CA ILE A 78 26.11 2.09 5.51
C ILE A 78 26.07 0.69 4.93
N VAL A 79 26.50 0.55 3.69
CA VAL A 79 26.70 -0.73 3.02
C VAL A 79 28.15 -0.76 2.53
N ASN A 80 28.96 -1.67 3.07
CA ASN A 80 30.39 -1.77 2.80
C ASN A 80 31.15 -0.46 3.10
N GLN A 81 31.67 0.20 2.06
CA GLN A 81 32.37 1.49 2.10
C GLN A 81 31.51 2.59 1.47
N SER A 82 30.19 2.43 1.46
CA SER A 82 29.27 3.40 0.87
C SER A 82 28.16 3.80 1.85
N LEU A 83 27.79 5.07 1.84
CA LEU A 83 26.62 5.60 2.51
C LEU A 83 25.47 5.63 1.51
N LEU A 84 24.43 4.86 1.79
CA LEU A 84 23.14 4.96 1.11
C LEU A 84 22.27 5.96 1.86
N ALA A 85 21.83 7.00 1.17
CA ALA A 85 20.90 7.99 1.68
C ALA A 85 19.58 7.89 0.92
N ILE A 86 18.49 7.61 1.64
CA ILE A 86 17.15 7.50 1.06
C ILE A 86 16.47 8.84 1.27
N GLU A 87 16.12 9.49 0.16
CA GLU A 87 15.36 10.72 0.16
C GLU A 87 13.91 10.47 0.59
N GLN A 88 13.21 11.48 1.12
CA GLN A 88 11.77 11.39 1.43
C GLN A 88 10.91 10.95 0.23
N ARG A 89 11.44 11.13 -1.00
CA ARG A 89 10.84 10.71 -2.27
C ARG A 89 11.22 9.29 -2.70
N GLU A 90 11.88 8.54 -1.83
CA GLU A 90 12.34 7.16 -2.03
C GLU A 90 13.43 6.98 -3.10
N GLU A 91 14.00 8.07 -3.59
CA GLU A 91 15.24 8.02 -4.36
C GLU A 91 16.40 7.64 -3.43
N ALA A 92 17.13 6.59 -3.80
CA ALA A 92 18.34 6.18 -3.11
C ALA A 92 19.54 6.85 -3.76
N HIS A 93 20.37 7.49 -2.95
CA HIS A 93 21.63 8.11 -3.35
C HIS A 93 22.77 7.35 -2.70
N ALA A 94 23.81 7.03 -3.45
CA ALA A 94 24.99 6.40 -2.92
C ALA A 94 26.14 7.41 -2.84
N PHE A 95 26.90 7.34 -1.75
CA PHE A 95 28.13 8.08 -1.59
C PHE A 95 29.24 7.12 -1.20
N SER A 96 30.38 7.18 -1.90
CA SER A 96 31.59 6.49 -1.50
C SER A 96 32.14 7.11 -0.21
N LEU A 97 32.44 6.25 0.77
CA LEU A 97 33.08 6.58 2.03
C LEU A 97 34.58 6.24 2.05
N ALA A 98 35.21 6.12 0.87
CA ALA A 98 36.67 5.94 0.76
C ALA A 98 37.45 7.04 1.50
N THR A 99 36.87 8.23 1.62
CA THR A 99 37.30 9.27 2.56
C THR A 99 36.08 9.68 3.40
N PRO A 100 35.89 9.14 4.61
CA PRO A 100 34.66 9.31 5.39
C PRO A 100 34.27 10.77 5.68
N GLU A 101 35.26 11.65 5.82
CA GLU A 101 35.04 13.09 6.03
C GLU A 101 34.56 13.81 4.77
N GLN A 102 34.76 13.20 3.60
CA GLN A 102 34.43 13.74 2.30
C GLN A 102 33.70 12.69 1.44
N PRO A 103 32.47 12.31 1.81
CA PRO A 103 31.66 11.43 0.97
C PRO A 103 31.53 12.03 -0.44
N GLN A 104 31.77 11.21 -1.45
CA GLN A 104 31.65 11.58 -2.86
C GLN A 104 30.49 10.81 -3.49
N PRO A 105 29.68 11.43 -4.37
CA PRO A 105 28.63 10.71 -5.08
C PRO A 105 29.17 9.46 -5.77
N ASP A 106 28.45 8.36 -5.63
CA ASP A 106 28.80 7.06 -6.23
C ASP A 106 27.52 6.47 -6.86
N SER A 107 27.69 5.45 -7.69
CA SER A 107 26.54 4.74 -8.26
C SER A 107 25.95 3.75 -7.27
N LEU A 108 24.62 3.59 -7.29
CA LEU A 108 23.95 2.54 -6.49
C LEU A 108 24.47 1.14 -6.85
N ALA A 109 24.80 0.90 -8.12
CA ALA A 109 25.39 -0.35 -8.56
C ALA A 109 26.76 -0.62 -7.91
N SER A 110 27.62 0.41 -7.81
CA SER A 110 28.90 0.32 -7.09
C SER A 110 28.68 0.02 -5.60
N ALA A 111 27.75 0.74 -4.96
CA ALA A 111 27.51 0.63 -3.52
C ALA A 111 26.90 -0.73 -3.11
N LEU A 112 26.06 -1.30 -3.98
CA LEU A 112 25.38 -2.59 -3.76
C LEU A 112 26.15 -3.78 -4.34
N GLY A 113 27.13 -3.53 -5.22
CA GLY A 113 27.76 -4.52 -6.09
C GLY A 113 29.13 -4.98 -5.62
N SER A 114 29.16 -6.03 -4.80
CA SER A 114 30.22 -7.06 -4.82
C SER A 114 29.68 -8.37 -5.41
N ALA A 115 28.79 -8.28 -6.41
CA ALA A 115 28.28 -9.43 -7.15
C ALA A 115 28.39 -9.16 -8.67
N ARG A 116 29.56 -9.56 -9.20
CA ARG A 116 29.88 -9.91 -10.60
C ARG A 116 29.59 -8.90 -11.72
N ASP A 117 30.69 -8.34 -12.22
CA ASP A 117 31.05 -8.04 -13.61
C ASP A 117 29.90 -7.88 -14.61
N LEU A 118 29.44 -6.64 -14.75
CA LEU A 118 28.96 -6.11 -16.02
C LEU A 118 30.01 -5.11 -16.52
N THR A 119 30.65 -5.43 -17.63
CA THR A 119 31.57 -4.56 -18.36
C THR A 119 30.80 -3.34 -18.86
N VAL A 120 30.82 -2.26 -18.11
CA VAL A 120 30.37 -0.94 -18.58
C VAL A 120 31.49 -0.34 -19.40
N VAL A 121 31.24 -0.19 -20.71
CA VAL A 121 32.09 0.61 -21.61
C VAL A 121 31.90 2.07 -21.22
N THR A 122 32.86 2.64 -20.50
CA THR A 122 32.93 4.07 -20.20
C THR A 122 33.39 4.83 -21.44
N ASN A 123 32.45 5.51 -22.11
CA ASN A 123 32.78 6.62 -23.00
C ASN A 123 33.19 7.84 -22.15
N ALA A 124 34.23 8.54 -22.60
CA ALA A 124 34.77 9.73 -21.93
C ALA A 124 33.70 10.84 -21.75
N PRO A 125 33.80 11.67 -20.69
CA PRO A 125 32.86 12.77 -20.47
C PRO A 125 32.88 13.75 -21.64
N PRO A 126 31.72 14.14 -22.21
CA PRO A 126 31.69 15.25 -23.15
C PRO A 126 32.11 16.55 -22.46
N PRO A 127 32.76 17.48 -23.20
CA PRO A 127 33.18 18.77 -22.66
C PRO A 127 32.00 19.58 -22.10
N PRO A 128 32.25 20.45 -21.10
CA PRO A 128 31.21 21.23 -20.44
C PRO A 128 30.42 22.06 -21.45
N ALA A 129 29.10 21.88 -21.42
CA ALA A 129 28.18 22.64 -22.26
C ALA A 129 28.27 24.14 -21.93
N PRO A 130 28.20 25.03 -22.94
CA PRO A 130 28.16 26.47 -22.71
C PRO A 130 26.90 26.86 -21.91
N PRO A 131 26.94 28.01 -21.20
CA PRO A 131 25.84 28.48 -20.37
C PRO A 131 24.54 28.55 -21.18
N SER A 132 23.51 27.87 -20.68
CA SER A 132 22.19 27.85 -21.30
C SER A 132 21.59 29.25 -21.31
N THR A 133 21.22 29.69 -22.50
CA THR A 133 20.42 30.88 -22.75
C THR A 133 19.14 30.82 -21.90
N PRO A 134 18.69 31.91 -21.25
CA PRO A 134 17.45 31.91 -20.50
C PRO A 134 16.30 31.40 -21.39
N PRO A 135 15.46 30.48 -20.89
CA PRO A 135 14.47 29.80 -21.70
C PRO A 135 13.56 30.83 -22.36
N ALA A 136 13.44 30.74 -23.70
CA ALA A 136 12.43 31.46 -24.45
C ALA A 136 11.07 31.28 -23.74
N ALA A 137 10.30 32.36 -23.64
CA ALA A 137 9.03 32.40 -22.89
C ALA A 137 8.24 31.11 -23.12
N ALA A 138 8.20 30.25 -22.10
CA ALA A 138 7.76 28.89 -22.26
C ALA A 138 6.31 28.88 -22.78
N GLN A 139 6.13 28.28 -23.95
CA GLN A 139 4.86 28.27 -24.65
C GLN A 139 3.81 27.61 -23.77
N ARG A 140 2.72 28.33 -23.49
CA ARG A 140 1.62 27.80 -22.68
C ARG A 140 0.77 26.87 -23.52
N LEU A 141 0.67 25.63 -23.07
CA LEU A 141 -0.19 24.58 -23.59
C LEU A 141 -1.48 24.53 -22.76
N THR A 142 -2.53 23.95 -23.31
CA THR A 142 -3.79 23.69 -22.59
C THR A 142 -4.17 22.23 -22.72
N VAL A 143 -4.75 21.67 -21.66
CA VAL A 143 -5.30 20.32 -21.67
C VAL A 143 -6.65 20.33 -22.41
N THR A 144 -6.73 19.63 -23.53
CA THR A 144 -7.91 19.61 -24.40
C THR A 144 -8.81 18.40 -24.16
N ALA A 145 -8.23 17.28 -23.71
CA ALA A 145 -8.97 16.08 -23.36
C ALA A 145 -8.24 15.30 -22.26
N VAL A 146 -9.01 14.62 -21.41
CA VAL A 146 -8.50 13.66 -20.43
C VAL A 146 -9.34 12.40 -20.55
N LYS A 147 -8.71 11.28 -20.89
CA LYS A 147 -9.40 10.01 -21.12
C LYS A 147 -8.53 8.84 -20.68
N ASP A 148 -9.07 7.99 -19.82
CA ASP A 148 -8.49 6.71 -19.42
C ASP A 148 -7.06 6.79 -18.84
N GLY A 149 -6.68 7.94 -18.26
CA GLY A 149 -5.34 8.19 -17.74
C GLY A 149 -4.40 8.89 -18.73
N ASP A 150 -4.85 9.13 -19.96
CA ASP A 150 -4.11 9.89 -20.96
C ASP A 150 -4.64 11.33 -21.05
N VAL A 151 -3.73 12.28 -21.23
CA VAL A 151 -3.96 13.73 -21.29
C VAL A 151 -3.56 14.23 -22.66
N THR A 152 -4.50 14.82 -23.39
CA THR A 152 -4.22 15.47 -24.68
C THR A 152 -3.93 16.95 -24.48
N LEU A 153 -2.82 17.42 -25.05
CA LEU A 153 -2.35 18.80 -25.00
C LEU A 153 -2.64 19.50 -26.35
N SER A 154 -2.86 20.82 -26.29
CA SER A 154 -3.25 21.65 -27.44
C SER A 154 -2.17 21.87 -28.50
N SER A 155 -0.95 21.40 -28.29
CA SER A 155 0.16 21.49 -29.24
C SER A 155 1.13 20.32 -29.00
N GLY A 156 1.93 19.98 -30.00
CA GLY A 156 2.98 18.97 -29.87
C GLY A 156 4.32 19.49 -30.39
N ASP A 157 4.86 18.88 -31.45
CA ASP A 157 6.22 19.14 -31.94
C ASP A 157 6.45 20.61 -32.32
N ALA A 158 5.44 21.28 -32.89
CA ALA A 158 5.54 22.70 -33.26
C ALA A 158 5.75 23.63 -32.05
N ALA A 159 5.42 23.16 -30.84
CA ALA A 159 5.57 23.87 -29.58
C ALA A 159 6.75 23.34 -28.72
N GLY A 160 7.62 22.51 -29.31
CA GLY A 160 8.77 21.90 -28.60
C GLY A 160 8.37 20.78 -27.63
N VAL A 161 7.17 20.22 -27.79
CA VAL A 161 6.70 19.08 -27.00
C VAL A 161 6.98 17.83 -27.83
N HIS A 162 8.00 17.07 -27.44
CA HIS A 162 8.40 15.84 -28.14
C HIS A 162 8.10 14.61 -27.28
N GLU A 163 8.13 13.43 -27.87
CA GLU A 163 8.09 12.18 -27.11
C GLU A 163 9.25 12.13 -26.09
N GLY A 164 8.94 11.76 -24.84
CA GLY A 164 9.86 11.79 -23.70
C GLY A 164 10.01 13.17 -23.06
N ALA A 165 9.45 14.25 -23.62
CA ALA A 165 9.46 15.56 -22.98
C ALA A 165 8.58 15.56 -21.72
N HIS A 166 8.95 16.36 -20.73
CA HIS A 166 8.12 16.54 -19.53
C HIS A 166 7.31 17.83 -19.61
N VAL A 167 6.07 17.74 -19.15
CA VAL A 167 5.13 18.86 -19.15
C VAL A 167 4.57 19.05 -17.75
N ARG A 168 4.81 20.22 -17.18
CA ARG A 168 4.23 20.64 -15.91
C ARG A 168 2.84 21.20 -16.15
N VAL A 169 1.85 20.51 -15.64
CA VAL A 169 0.45 20.92 -15.64
C VAL A 169 0.12 21.57 -14.31
N ARG A 170 -0.36 22.82 -14.37
CA ARG A 170 -0.95 23.52 -13.23
C ARG A 170 -2.45 23.30 -13.25
N THR A 171 -2.93 22.54 -12.28
CA THR A 171 -4.34 22.24 -12.10
C THR A 171 -5.11 23.45 -11.59
N GLN A 172 -6.43 23.47 -11.82
CA GLN A 172 -7.35 24.47 -11.25
C GLN A 172 -7.23 24.62 -9.73
N ASP A 173 -6.91 23.54 -9.02
CA ASP A 173 -6.75 23.53 -7.56
C ASP A 173 -5.33 23.96 -7.13
N ALA A 174 -4.58 24.63 -8.02
CA ALA A 174 -3.22 25.11 -7.86
C ALA A 174 -2.16 24.04 -7.55
N ARG A 175 -2.46 22.76 -7.79
CA ARG A 175 -1.48 21.67 -7.75
C ARG A 175 -0.67 21.61 -9.04
N GLU A 176 0.58 21.17 -8.94
CA GLU A 176 1.44 20.95 -10.09
C GLU A 176 1.70 19.46 -10.28
N VAL A 177 1.44 18.97 -11.48
CA VAL A 177 1.67 17.58 -11.90
C VAL A 177 2.64 17.61 -13.08
N VAL A 178 3.67 16.79 -13.08
CA VAL A 178 4.63 16.70 -14.19
C VAL A 178 4.42 15.37 -14.89
N LEU A 179 4.02 15.45 -16.16
CA LEU A 179 3.67 14.33 -17.00
C LEU A 179 4.76 14.07 -18.04
N GLU A 180 4.96 12.81 -18.40
CA GLU A 180 5.77 12.41 -19.55
C GLU A 180 4.91 12.34 -20.81
N VAL A 181 5.40 12.93 -21.89
CA VAL A 181 4.77 12.86 -23.22
C VAL A 181 5.12 11.53 -23.86
N VAL A 182 4.10 10.73 -24.17
CA VAL A 182 4.26 9.39 -24.76
C VAL A 182 4.02 9.37 -26.26
N VAL A 183 3.31 10.36 -26.80
CA VAL A 183 3.11 10.55 -28.24
C VAL A 183 3.10 12.03 -28.53
N SER A 184 3.84 12.45 -29.55
CA SER A 184 3.73 13.82 -30.09
C SER A 184 3.31 13.80 -31.56
N ARG A 185 2.62 14.87 -31.96
CA ARG A 185 2.23 15.23 -33.34
C ARG A 185 2.44 16.72 -33.50
N GLU A 186 2.36 17.24 -34.71
CA GLU A 186 2.55 18.67 -34.97
C GLU A 186 1.70 19.58 -34.07
N ASP A 187 0.37 19.34 -34.03
CA ASP A 187 -0.61 20.18 -33.33
C ASP A 187 -1.14 19.60 -32.02
N SER A 188 -0.63 18.44 -31.57
CA SER A 188 -1.14 17.80 -30.35
C SER A 188 -0.11 16.84 -29.76
N ALA A 189 -0.05 16.77 -28.44
CA ALA A 189 0.72 15.75 -27.73
C ALA A 189 -0.19 14.98 -26.77
N LEU A 190 0.17 13.74 -26.50
CA LEU A 190 -0.48 12.88 -25.52
C LEU A 190 0.54 12.58 -24.42
N ALA A 191 0.19 12.97 -23.20
CA ALA A 191 0.95 12.71 -21.99
C ALA A 191 0.22 11.73 -21.08
N ARG A 192 0.97 10.97 -20.28
CA ARG A 192 0.38 9.94 -19.40
C ARG A 192 0.36 10.38 -17.95
N LEU A 193 -0.79 10.19 -17.29
CA LEU A 193 -0.92 10.40 -15.85
C LEU A 193 -0.27 9.26 -15.07
N GLY A 194 0.43 9.64 -14.01
CA GLY A 194 0.82 8.74 -12.95
C GLY A 194 -0.38 8.18 -12.19
N ARG A 195 -0.10 7.17 -11.35
CA ARG A 195 -1.10 6.55 -10.50
C ARG A 195 -1.63 7.57 -9.48
N GLY A 196 -2.96 7.71 -9.39
CA GLY A 196 -3.64 8.63 -8.48
C GLY A 196 -3.61 10.12 -8.90
N GLU A 197 -2.84 10.48 -9.93
CA GLU A 197 -2.78 11.86 -10.41
C GLU A 197 -4.08 12.26 -11.10
N SER A 198 -4.43 13.55 -11.06
CA SER A 198 -5.63 14.03 -11.74
C SER A 198 -5.38 15.38 -12.39
N VAL A 199 -5.92 15.53 -13.59
CA VAL A 199 -5.85 16.72 -14.44
C VAL A 199 -7.21 16.90 -15.09
N ARG A 200 -7.62 18.15 -15.34
CA ARG A 200 -8.90 18.50 -15.95
C ARG A 200 -8.70 19.19 -17.30
N VAL A 201 -9.71 19.09 -18.15
CA VAL A 201 -9.77 19.89 -19.38
C VAL A 201 -9.76 21.37 -19.01
N GLY A 202 -8.92 22.14 -19.70
CA GLY A 202 -8.69 23.56 -19.44
C GLY A 202 -7.52 23.86 -18.50
N ASP A 203 -6.91 22.85 -17.87
CA ASP A 203 -5.67 23.06 -17.11
C ASP A 203 -4.53 23.55 -18.03
N THR A 204 -3.66 24.39 -17.50
CA THR A 204 -2.54 24.98 -18.25
C THR A 204 -1.29 24.17 -18.06
N ALA A 205 -0.52 24.01 -19.13
CA ALA A 205 0.63 23.14 -19.18
C ALA A 205 1.85 23.87 -19.78
N VAL A 206 3.05 23.56 -19.30
CA VAL A 206 4.30 24.18 -19.77
C VAL A 206 5.40 23.11 -19.81
N VAL A 207 6.20 23.10 -20.87
CA VAL A 207 7.37 22.20 -20.97
C VAL A 207 8.33 22.48 -19.82
N THR A 208 8.89 21.43 -19.24
CA THR A 208 9.78 21.54 -18.08
C THR A 208 10.87 20.48 -18.11
N ASP A 209 11.98 20.75 -17.45
CA ASP A 209 13.01 19.73 -17.15
C ASP A 209 12.79 19.08 -15.77
N ALA A 210 11.73 19.46 -15.06
CA ALA A 210 11.40 18.82 -13.78
C ALA A 210 11.09 17.33 -13.99
N PRO A 211 11.44 16.47 -13.02
CA PRO A 211 11.11 15.05 -13.09
C PRO A 211 9.60 14.83 -13.00
N VAL A 212 9.12 13.70 -13.54
CA VAL A 212 7.73 13.27 -13.44
C VAL A 212 7.29 13.18 -11.97
N THR A 213 6.05 13.61 -11.68
CA THR A 213 5.50 13.57 -10.30
C THR A 213 4.96 12.20 -9.93
N ALA A 214 4.78 11.32 -10.91
CA ALA A 214 4.18 10.01 -10.74
C ALA A 214 4.92 9.17 -9.68
N ARG A 215 4.18 8.66 -8.68
CA ARG A 215 4.71 7.78 -7.64
C ARG A 215 4.05 6.42 -7.70
N LEU A 216 4.85 5.37 -7.59
CA LEU A 216 4.37 3.99 -7.67
C LEU A 216 3.96 3.45 -6.29
N PHE A 217 4.83 3.57 -5.28
CA PHE A 217 4.64 3.00 -3.94
C PHE A 217 3.67 3.81 -3.08
N PHE A 218 3.73 5.13 -3.18
CA PHE A 218 2.87 6.05 -2.43
C PHE A 218 2.29 7.10 -3.40
N PRO A 219 1.38 6.69 -4.31
CA PRO A 219 0.73 7.60 -5.25
C PRO A 219 -0.02 8.70 -4.50
N GLU A 220 -0.05 9.89 -5.10
CA GLU A 220 -0.85 11.00 -4.55
C GLU A 220 -2.35 10.67 -4.60
N PRO A 221 -3.13 11.21 -3.65
CA PRO A 221 -4.53 10.83 -3.49
C PRO A 221 -5.41 11.28 -4.65
N GLY A 222 -5.69 10.35 -5.54
CA GLY A 222 -6.91 10.30 -6.35
C GLY A 222 -8.01 9.50 -5.67
N VAL A 223 -8.01 9.41 -4.33
CA VAL A 223 -8.78 8.37 -3.63
C VAL A 223 -10.28 8.54 -3.92
N PRO A 224 -10.93 7.54 -4.52
CA PRO A 224 -12.26 7.71 -5.10
C PRO A 224 -13.31 8.00 -4.02
N HIS A 225 -14.31 8.82 -4.37
CA HIS A 225 -15.46 9.07 -3.51
C HIS A 225 -16.30 7.82 -3.29
N LEU A 226 -16.38 6.95 -4.28
CA LEU A 226 -17.09 5.68 -4.19
C LEU A 226 -16.22 4.60 -4.80
N ARG A 227 -16.13 3.46 -4.12
CA ARG A 227 -15.58 2.24 -4.69
C ARG A 227 -16.49 1.08 -4.36
N TYR A 228 -16.66 0.17 -5.30
CA TYR A 228 -17.38 -1.07 -5.06
C TYR A 228 -16.83 -2.16 -5.95
N GLY A 229 -16.97 -3.40 -5.49
CA GLY A 229 -16.40 -4.52 -6.21
C GLY A 229 -16.76 -5.85 -5.59
N PHE A 230 -16.30 -6.91 -6.24
CA PHE A 230 -16.41 -8.26 -5.74
C PHE A 230 -15.18 -9.09 -6.11
N HIS A 231 -14.98 -10.18 -5.37
CA HIS A 231 -13.95 -11.17 -5.65
C HIS A 231 -14.52 -12.57 -5.50
N ALA A 232 -14.55 -13.33 -6.59
CA ALA A 232 -15.12 -14.66 -6.66
C ALA A 232 -14.01 -15.71 -6.73
N ARG A 233 -14.05 -16.71 -5.85
CA ARG A 233 -13.06 -17.79 -5.73
C ARG A 233 -13.73 -19.15 -5.89
N PRO A 234 -14.03 -19.59 -7.12
CA PRO A 234 -14.50 -20.94 -7.37
C PRO A 234 -13.38 -21.94 -7.06
N PHE A 235 -13.72 -23.04 -6.39
CA PHE A 235 -12.77 -24.08 -6.04
C PHE A 235 -13.35 -25.49 -6.23
N LEU A 236 -12.45 -26.45 -6.45
CA LEU A 236 -12.78 -27.87 -6.56
C LEU A 236 -12.31 -28.59 -5.30
N ALA A 237 -13.21 -29.30 -4.61
CA ALA A 237 -12.85 -30.03 -3.40
C ALA A 237 -12.38 -31.43 -3.77
N LEU A 238 -11.06 -31.64 -3.78
CA LEU A 238 -10.45 -32.86 -4.30
C LEU A 238 -10.64 -34.07 -3.36
N ASP A 239 -10.67 -33.82 -2.06
CA ASP A 239 -10.77 -34.86 -1.01
C ASP A 239 -12.15 -34.92 -0.37
N ALA A 240 -13.18 -34.42 -1.06
CA ALA A 240 -14.51 -34.35 -0.50
C ALA A 240 -15.13 -35.74 -0.35
N THR A 241 -15.77 -35.95 0.80
CA THR A 241 -16.53 -37.15 1.11
C THR A 241 -17.98 -36.77 1.42
N THR A 242 -18.91 -37.62 0.99
CA THR A 242 -20.32 -37.55 1.39
C THR A 242 -20.46 -37.89 2.88
N ARG A 243 -21.62 -37.61 3.48
CA ARG A 243 -21.93 -38.00 4.87
C ARG A 243 -21.79 -39.51 5.13
N LEU A 244 -21.88 -40.33 4.08
CA LEU A 244 -21.70 -41.79 4.15
C LEU A 244 -20.24 -42.24 3.93
N GLY A 245 -19.28 -41.31 3.94
CA GLY A 245 -17.85 -41.59 3.76
C GLY A 245 -17.43 -41.91 2.32
N ARG A 246 -18.32 -41.80 1.34
CA ARG A 246 -17.99 -42.06 -0.08
C ARG A 246 -17.36 -40.83 -0.72
N SER A 247 -16.40 -41.01 -1.64
CA SER A 247 -15.84 -39.92 -2.44
C SER A 247 -16.94 -39.13 -3.15
N ALA A 248 -16.83 -37.80 -3.11
CA ALA A 248 -17.77 -36.87 -3.68
C ALA A 248 -17.07 -35.92 -4.66
N ARG A 249 -17.74 -35.59 -5.77
CA ARG A 249 -17.34 -34.47 -6.62
C ARG A 249 -17.95 -33.21 -6.01
N ALA A 250 -17.25 -32.61 -5.08
CA ALA A 250 -17.68 -31.39 -4.44
C ALA A 250 -16.84 -30.20 -4.91
N GLY A 251 -17.38 -29.02 -4.65
CA GLY A 251 -16.72 -27.76 -4.94
C GLY A 251 -17.53 -26.64 -4.33
N GLY A 252 -17.12 -25.43 -4.63
CA GLY A 252 -17.84 -24.28 -4.12
C GLY A 252 -17.33 -22.98 -4.64
N LEU A 253 -17.86 -21.92 -4.04
CA LEU A 253 -17.52 -20.54 -4.31
C LEU A 253 -17.30 -19.83 -2.99
N LEU A 254 -16.21 -19.07 -2.89
CA LEU A 254 -16.01 -18.08 -1.84
C LEU A 254 -16.15 -16.68 -2.47
N LEU A 255 -17.07 -15.86 -1.97
CA LEU A 255 -17.39 -14.56 -2.55
C LEU A 255 -17.14 -13.43 -1.53
N ASP A 256 -16.32 -12.45 -1.94
CA ASP A 256 -16.27 -11.15 -1.28
C ASP A 256 -17.07 -10.14 -2.09
N ALA A 257 -17.70 -9.19 -1.41
CA ALA A 257 -18.24 -8.00 -2.05
C ALA A 257 -18.06 -6.82 -1.10
N PHE A 258 -17.80 -5.63 -1.65
CA PHE A 258 -17.63 -4.43 -0.84
C PHE A 258 -18.19 -3.20 -1.53
N VAL A 259 -18.54 -2.22 -0.71
CA VAL A 259 -18.76 -0.83 -1.09
C VAL A 259 -18.10 0.05 -0.05
N ALA A 260 -17.38 1.09 -0.48
CA ALA A 260 -16.84 2.09 0.40
C ALA A 260 -17.06 3.49 -0.19
N TRP A 261 -17.53 4.40 0.64
CA TRP A 261 -17.92 5.75 0.29
C TRP A 261 -17.20 6.76 1.16
N ARG A 262 -16.64 7.80 0.53
CA ARG A 262 -16.04 8.96 1.17
C ARG A 262 -16.90 10.19 0.92
N PRO A 263 -17.51 10.79 1.96
CA PRO A 263 -18.28 12.03 1.83
C PRO A 263 -17.36 13.22 1.52
N GLY A 264 -17.42 13.76 0.30
CA GLY A 264 -16.61 14.91 -0.12
C GLY A 264 -15.11 14.67 0.07
N GLU A 265 -14.41 15.68 0.58
CA GLU A 265 -12.97 15.62 0.89
C GLU A 265 -12.66 15.09 2.30
N SER A 266 -13.67 14.60 3.02
CA SER A 266 -13.50 14.13 4.39
C SER A 266 -12.52 12.94 4.45
N PRO A 267 -11.63 12.86 5.45
CA PRO A 267 -10.83 11.66 5.69
C PRO A 267 -11.68 10.47 6.18
N VAL A 268 -12.98 10.64 6.37
CA VAL A 268 -13.88 9.57 6.82
C VAL A 268 -14.35 8.71 5.65
N VAL A 269 -14.26 7.39 5.81
CA VAL A 269 -14.78 6.39 4.89
C VAL A 269 -15.86 5.57 5.59
N LEU A 270 -16.99 5.40 4.92
CA LEU A 270 -18.06 4.49 5.32
C LEU A 270 -18.03 3.28 4.41
N SER A 271 -17.95 2.07 4.97
CA SER A 271 -17.88 0.84 4.18
C SER A 271 -18.90 -0.19 4.63
N ALA A 272 -19.29 -1.04 3.69
CA ALA A 272 -20.03 -2.27 3.93
C ALA A 272 -19.35 -3.39 3.15
N GLN A 273 -19.16 -4.55 3.78
CA GLN A 273 -18.45 -5.67 3.19
C GLN A 273 -19.09 -7.01 3.55
N LEU A 274 -19.06 -7.92 2.57
CA LEU A 274 -19.21 -9.36 2.73
C LEU A 274 -17.80 -9.97 2.76
N GLU A 275 -17.42 -10.58 3.89
CA GLU A 275 -16.06 -11.04 4.18
C GLU A 275 -16.06 -12.54 4.52
N PRO A 276 -15.35 -13.35 3.73
CA PRO A 276 -16.00 -13.94 2.57
C PRO A 276 -17.23 -14.79 2.87
N VAL A 277 -18.16 -14.90 1.92
CA VAL A 277 -19.32 -15.80 2.01
C VAL A 277 -19.07 -17.05 1.16
N GLY A 278 -19.06 -18.21 1.81
CA GLY A 278 -18.86 -19.51 1.19
C GLY A 278 -20.15 -20.14 0.70
N PHE A 279 -20.07 -20.90 -0.38
CA PHE A 279 -21.15 -21.74 -0.91
C PHE A 279 -20.55 -23.08 -1.31
N GLY A 280 -20.71 -24.11 -0.46
CA GLY A 280 -20.25 -25.48 -0.75
C GLY A 280 -21.37 -26.37 -1.28
N LEU A 281 -21.07 -27.15 -2.32
CA LEU A 281 -22.00 -28.07 -3.00
C LEU A 281 -21.33 -29.44 -3.23
N GLY A 282 -22.13 -30.50 -3.32
CA GLY A 282 -21.69 -31.83 -3.78
C GLY A 282 -21.51 -32.91 -2.71
N THR A 283 -21.54 -32.56 -1.42
CA THR A 283 -21.48 -33.54 -0.31
C THR A 283 -22.84 -33.96 0.26
N GLY A 284 -23.92 -33.29 -0.19
CA GLY A 284 -25.26 -33.42 0.39
C GLY A 284 -25.52 -32.50 1.59
N LEU A 285 -24.50 -31.76 2.04
CA LEU A 285 -24.59 -30.71 3.05
C LEU A 285 -24.41 -29.34 2.37
N ARG A 286 -25.14 -28.33 2.84
CA ARG A 286 -25.00 -26.94 2.36
C ARG A 286 -24.07 -26.19 3.31
N HIS A 287 -22.89 -25.82 2.83
CA HIS A 287 -21.96 -24.98 3.58
C HIS A 287 -22.17 -23.52 3.17
N THR A 288 -22.65 -22.67 4.10
CA THR A 288 -22.83 -21.23 3.87
C THR A 288 -22.20 -20.34 4.95
N PRO A 289 -20.91 -20.53 5.27
CA PRO A 289 -20.23 -19.70 6.27
C PRO A 289 -19.95 -18.30 5.72
N GLY A 290 -19.89 -17.29 6.58
CA GLY A 290 -19.44 -15.96 6.19
C GLY A 290 -19.60 -14.91 7.26
N ALA A 291 -19.15 -13.70 6.92
CA ALA A 291 -19.36 -12.51 7.72
C ALA A 291 -19.87 -11.36 6.84
N ALA A 292 -20.64 -10.47 7.45
CA ALA A 292 -21.02 -9.21 6.85
C ALA A 292 -20.85 -8.10 7.89
N TYR A 293 -20.35 -6.94 7.49
CA TYR A 293 -20.18 -5.82 8.40
C TYR A 293 -20.36 -4.48 7.72
N VAL A 294 -20.61 -3.46 8.54
CA VAL A 294 -20.50 -2.04 8.19
C VAL A 294 -19.46 -1.39 9.10
N ALA A 295 -18.64 -0.49 8.56
CA ALA A 295 -17.59 0.17 9.31
C ALA A 295 -17.49 1.66 8.97
N VAL A 296 -17.00 2.41 9.95
CA VAL A 296 -16.51 3.77 9.77
C VAL A 296 -15.01 3.77 10.00
N ALA A 297 -14.27 4.38 9.08
CA ALA A 297 -12.82 4.44 9.13
C ALA A 297 -12.33 5.88 8.94
N TYR A 298 -11.26 6.23 9.64
CA TYR A 298 -10.43 7.38 9.32
C TYR A 298 -9.34 6.92 8.36
N ALA A 299 -9.34 7.47 7.14
CA ALA A 299 -8.49 7.07 6.03
C ALA A 299 -7.69 8.26 5.48
N THR A 300 -6.37 8.14 5.55
CA THR A 300 -5.39 8.98 4.87
C THR A 300 -4.74 8.21 3.71
N ASP A 301 -3.76 8.84 3.08
CA ASP A 301 -2.98 8.28 1.98
C ASP A 301 -2.15 7.07 2.40
N PHE A 302 -1.74 7.00 3.66
CA PHE A 302 -0.83 5.97 4.17
C PHE A 302 -1.41 5.18 5.35
N LEU A 303 -2.60 5.52 5.82
CA LEU A 303 -3.22 4.88 6.98
C LEU A 303 -4.72 4.78 6.80
N GLU A 304 -5.31 3.67 7.24
CA GLU A 304 -6.73 3.55 7.50
C GLU A 304 -6.91 2.85 8.83
N VAL A 305 -7.74 3.41 9.71
CA VAL A 305 -8.13 2.77 10.96
C VAL A 305 -9.62 2.93 11.12
N GLY A 306 -10.32 1.83 11.32
CA GLY A 306 -11.77 1.83 11.43
C GLY A 306 -12.29 0.81 12.42
N ILE A 307 -13.52 1.08 12.84
CA ILE A 307 -14.31 0.18 13.68
C ILE A 307 -15.69 0.02 13.06
N GLY A 308 -16.26 -1.15 13.23
CA GLY A 308 -17.55 -1.49 12.66
C GLY A 308 -18.34 -2.45 13.53
N ALA A 309 -19.54 -2.73 13.06
CA ALA A 309 -20.41 -3.75 13.59
C ALA A 309 -20.80 -4.70 12.46
N GLY A 310 -20.89 -5.97 12.78
CA GLY A 310 -21.21 -7.00 11.80
C GLY A 310 -21.92 -8.18 12.41
N ALA A 311 -22.03 -9.23 11.61
CA ALA A 311 -22.49 -10.53 12.03
C ALA A 311 -21.70 -11.62 11.32
N LEU A 312 -21.38 -12.67 12.05
CA LEU A 312 -20.95 -13.93 11.49
C LEU A 312 -22.17 -14.82 11.33
N PHE A 313 -22.17 -15.61 10.27
CA PHE A 313 -23.19 -16.62 10.03
C PHE A 313 -22.55 -17.89 9.49
N GLY A 314 -23.20 -19.01 9.78
CA GLY A 314 -22.68 -20.34 9.48
C GLY A 314 -21.96 -20.99 10.66
N GLN A 315 -21.64 -22.27 10.45
CA GLN A 315 -21.03 -23.24 11.37
C GLN A 315 -21.69 -23.37 12.76
N LYS A 316 -22.18 -24.59 13.02
CA LYS A 316 -22.47 -25.08 14.36
C LYS A 316 -21.48 -26.20 14.64
N ALA A 317 -20.55 -25.96 15.55
CA ALA A 317 -19.62 -26.99 15.98
C ALA A 317 -20.25 -27.74 17.14
N CYS A 318 -20.44 -29.06 16.99
CA CYS A 318 -20.97 -29.90 18.04
C CYS A 318 -19.83 -30.77 18.58
N PHE A 319 -19.63 -30.71 19.90
CA PHE A 319 -18.64 -31.50 20.61
C PHE A 319 -19.36 -32.43 21.59
N PRO A 320 -18.83 -33.63 21.86
CA PRO A 320 -19.38 -34.47 22.92
C PRO A 320 -19.35 -33.70 24.24
N GLU A 321 -20.46 -33.75 24.98
CA GLU A 321 -20.52 -33.17 26.33
C GLU A 321 -19.59 -33.98 27.24
N LEU A 322 -18.70 -33.30 27.96
CA LEU A 322 -17.84 -33.95 28.95
C LEU A 322 -18.51 -33.88 30.32
N ASP A 323 -18.57 -35.01 31.01
CA ASP A 323 -18.98 -35.06 32.41
C ASP A 323 -17.97 -34.27 33.28
N PRO A 324 -18.43 -33.33 34.12
CA PRO A 324 -17.54 -32.40 34.82
C PRO A 324 -16.68 -33.08 35.89
N ASP A 325 -17.09 -34.24 36.41
CA ASP A 325 -16.38 -34.94 37.48
C ASP A 325 -15.37 -35.95 36.91
N THR A 326 -15.70 -36.57 35.77
CA THR A 326 -14.91 -37.65 35.17
C THR A 326 -14.13 -37.25 33.92
N TYR A 327 -14.47 -36.11 33.31
CA TYR A 327 -13.97 -35.66 32.01
C TYR A 327 -14.16 -36.68 30.87
N GLN A 328 -15.13 -37.60 31.02
CA GLN A 328 -15.49 -38.58 30.00
C GLN A 328 -16.64 -38.05 29.14
N GLU A 329 -16.67 -38.47 27.87
CA GLU A 329 -17.76 -38.14 26.96
C GLU A 329 -19.08 -38.75 27.45
N VAL A 330 -20.11 -37.93 27.59
CA VAL A 330 -21.46 -38.38 27.93
C VAL A 330 -22.13 -38.90 26.66
N GLU A 331 -22.32 -40.21 26.60
CA GLU A 331 -22.88 -40.89 25.44
C GLU A 331 -24.22 -40.26 24.99
N GLY A 332 -24.29 -39.92 23.70
CA GLY A 332 -25.49 -39.35 23.08
C GLY A 332 -25.74 -37.86 23.37
N LYS A 333 -24.91 -37.20 24.19
CA LYS A 333 -25.01 -35.76 24.43
C LYS A 333 -23.93 -34.99 23.69
N ASN A 334 -24.35 -34.03 22.89
CA ASN A 334 -23.45 -33.09 22.23
C ASN A 334 -23.81 -31.66 22.62
N VAL A 335 -22.80 -30.87 22.99
CA VAL A 335 -22.93 -29.42 23.13
C VAL A 335 -22.59 -28.79 21.80
N CYS A 336 -23.58 -28.15 21.18
CA CYS A 336 -23.40 -27.44 19.92
C CYS A 336 -23.18 -25.94 20.18
N GLU A 337 -22.00 -25.45 19.86
CA GLU A 337 -21.69 -24.03 19.85
C GLU A 337 -21.93 -23.42 18.47
N SER A 338 -22.65 -22.31 18.42
CA SER A 338 -22.78 -21.54 17.18
C SER A 338 -21.63 -20.55 17.04
N ASN A 339 -21.00 -20.53 15.86
CA ASN A 339 -20.02 -19.51 15.48
C ASN A 339 -20.69 -18.35 14.71
N ALA A 340 -22.00 -18.20 14.89
CA ALA A 340 -22.82 -17.13 14.32
C ALA A 340 -23.28 -16.17 15.42
N GLY A 341 -23.40 -14.90 15.06
CA GLY A 341 -23.82 -13.87 16.00
C GLY A 341 -23.26 -12.50 15.67
N PRO A 342 -23.64 -11.47 16.45
CA PRO A 342 -23.14 -10.11 16.28
C PRO A 342 -21.63 -10.03 16.55
N SER A 343 -20.95 -9.15 15.82
CA SER A 343 -19.52 -8.94 15.94
C SER A 343 -19.12 -7.47 15.89
N ILE A 344 -17.96 -7.19 16.47
CA ILE A 344 -17.27 -5.90 16.35
C ILE A 344 -16.18 -6.07 15.31
N GLN A 345 -16.18 -5.22 14.28
CA GLN A 345 -15.18 -5.24 13.23
C GLN A 345 -14.07 -4.23 13.51
N GLN A 346 -12.83 -4.60 13.20
CA GLN A 346 -11.66 -3.74 13.18
C GLN A 346 -11.10 -3.72 11.76
N VAL A 347 -10.77 -2.53 11.26
CA VAL A 347 -10.20 -2.32 9.92
C VAL A 347 -8.89 -1.55 10.07
N LEU A 348 -7.86 -2.01 9.38
CA LEU A 348 -6.54 -1.41 9.35
C LEU A 348 -5.98 -1.45 7.91
N ARG A 349 -5.39 -0.35 7.45
CA ARG A 349 -4.52 -0.32 6.28
C ARG A 349 -3.30 0.51 6.60
N LEU A 350 -2.11 0.01 6.27
CA LEU A 350 -0.84 0.71 6.32
C LEU A 350 -0.31 0.82 4.89
N GLY A 351 -0.01 2.02 4.42
CA GLY A 351 0.38 2.30 3.03
C GLY A 351 -0.79 2.78 2.18
N ALA A 352 -0.59 2.92 0.86
CA ALA A 352 -1.54 3.55 -0.06
C ALA A 352 -2.47 2.56 -0.75
N LEU A 353 -3.75 2.94 -0.94
CA LEU A 353 -4.78 2.08 -1.54
C LEU A 353 -4.33 1.47 -2.87
N ASP A 354 -3.84 2.31 -3.77
CA ASP A 354 -3.30 1.86 -5.06
C ASP A 354 -1.80 1.67 -5.03
N GLY A 355 -1.11 2.04 -3.95
CA GLY A 355 0.33 1.86 -3.84
C GLY A 355 0.69 0.53 -3.18
N PHE A 356 1.80 0.56 -2.48
CA PHE A 356 2.15 -0.47 -1.52
C PHE A 356 1.24 -0.33 -0.30
N HIS A 357 0.63 -1.44 0.12
CA HIS A 357 -0.05 -1.46 1.40
C HIS A 357 -0.11 -2.86 2.02
N LEU A 358 -0.32 -2.85 3.33
CA LEU A 358 -0.76 -3.98 4.13
C LEU A 358 -2.13 -3.63 4.70
N ALA A 359 -3.14 -4.46 4.41
CA ALA A 359 -4.49 -4.32 4.95
C ALA A 359 -4.79 -5.50 5.87
N TRP A 360 -5.53 -5.22 6.94
CA TRP A 360 -6.02 -6.20 7.89
C TRP A 360 -7.44 -5.86 8.30
N SER A 361 -8.33 -6.82 8.24
CA SER A 361 -9.67 -6.75 8.81
C SER A 361 -9.88 -7.93 9.75
N SER A 362 -10.46 -7.67 10.92
CA SER A 362 -10.81 -8.73 11.86
C SER A 362 -12.13 -8.47 12.57
N SER A 363 -12.80 -9.54 12.96
CA SER A 363 -14.02 -9.48 13.75
C SER A 363 -13.83 -10.13 15.12
N ILE A 364 -14.49 -9.56 16.12
CA ILE A 364 -14.63 -10.11 17.46
C ILE A 364 -16.11 -10.50 17.62
N LEU A 365 -16.36 -11.80 17.70
CA LEU A 365 -17.69 -12.37 17.90
C LEU A 365 -18.12 -12.18 19.36
N SER A 366 -19.29 -11.59 19.58
CA SER A 366 -19.92 -11.49 20.88
C SER A 366 -20.82 -12.70 21.13
N ARG A 367 -20.61 -13.40 22.24
CA ARG A 367 -21.45 -14.49 22.73
C ARG A 367 -21.98 -14.15 24.12
N ASP A 368 -22.98 -14.91 24.54
CA ASP A 368 -23.71 -14.72 25.82
C ASP A 368 -22.79 -14.49 27.02
N ASN A 369 -21.61 -15.13 27.09
CA ASN A 369 -20.68 -15.00 28.22
C ASN A 369 -19.20 -14.77 27.83
N GLN A 370 -18.88 -14.51 26.57
CA GLN A 370 -17.48 -14.31 26.16
C GLN A 370 -17.33 -13.59 24.81
N PHE A 371 -16.20 -12.90 24.64
CA PHE A 371 -15.73 -12.43 23.34
C PHE A 371 -14.75 -13.46 22.76
N ARG A 372 -14.93 -13.79 21.48
CA ARG A 372 -14.02 -14.67 20.75
C ARG A 372 -13.58 -14.02 19.46
N PHE A 373 -12.40 -14.37 19.00
CA PHE A 373 -11.98 -14.03 17.65
C PHE A 373 -12.95 -14.68 16.64
N GLY A 374 -13.55 -13.87 15.77
CA GLY A 374 -14.54 -14.31 14.79
C GLY A 374 -13.91 -14.58 13.43
N SER A 375 -13.20 -13.61 12.87
CA SER A 375 -12.55 -13.72 11.55
C SER A 375 -11.35 -12.80 11.47
N GLY A 376 -10.43 -13.13 10.57
CA GLY A 376 -9.32 -12.27 10.19
C GLY A 376 -8.99 -12.44 8.73
N ARG A 377 -8.68 -11.34 8.06
CA ARG A 377 -8.22 -11.31 6.68
C ARG A 377 -7.07 -10.31 6.57
N GLY A 378 -5.98 -10.77 5.99
CA GLY A 378 -4.84 -9.95 5.63
C GLY A 378 -4.69 -9.83 4.12
N GLU A 379 -4.15 -8.70 3.68
CA GLU A 379 -3.76 -8.48 2.31
C GLU A 379 -2.47 -7.66 2.25
N VAL A 380 -1.58 -8.01 1.32
CA VAL A 380 -0.41 -7.21 0.96
C VAL A 380 -0.47 -6.92 -0.53
N GLN A 381 -0.19 -5.68 -0.92
CA GLN A 381 -0.09 -5.27 -2.31
C GLN A 381 1.25 -4.61 -2.57
N VAL A 382 1.87 -4.97 -3.69
CA VAL A 382 3.12 -4.36 -4.18
C VAL A 382 2.88 -3.87 -5.61
N PRO A 383 2.99 -2.56 -5.87
CA PRO A 383 2.80 -2.01 -7.19
C PRO A 383 4.03 -2.34 -8.06
N LEU A 384 3.81 -2.88 -9.26
CA LEU A 384 4.88 -3.28 -10.19
C LEU A 384 5.06 -2.25 -11.31
N THR A 385 3.95 -1.73 -11.83
CA THR A 385 3.91 -0.68 -12.86
C THR A 385 2.75 0.29 -12.55
N PRO A 386 2.61 1.43 -13.25
CA PRO A 386 1.49 2.34 -13.03
C PRO A 386 0.11 1.69 -13.15
N SER A 387 -0.03 0.62 -13.94
CA SER A 387 -1.30 -0.09 -14.15
C SER A 387 -1.35 -1.50 -13.54
N LEU A 388 -0.22 -2.08 -13.09
CA LEU A 388 -0.14 -3.45 -12.60
C LEU A 388 0.38 -3.51 -11.16
N SER A 389 -0.25 -4.34 -10.34
CA SER A 389 0.21 -4.64 -8.97
C SER A 389 0.18 -6.15 -8.73
N LEU A 390 1.12 -6.64 -7.93
CA LEU A 390 1.06 -7.95 -7.31
C LEU A 390 0.30 -7.84 -5.98
N PHE A 391 -0.50 -8.84 -5.64
CA PHE A 391 -1.09 -8.93 -4.32
C PHE A 391 -1.05 -10.35 -3.76
N GLY A 392 -1.03 -10.45 -2.44
CA GLY A 392 -1.27 -11.68 -1.70
C GLY A 392 -2.34 -11.43 -0.65
N ALA A 393 -3.31 -12.33 -0.55
CA ALA A 393 -4.40 -12.21 0.39
C ALA A 393 -4.67 -13.56 1.06
N GLY A 394 -5.17 -13.52 2.29
CA GLY A 394 -5.57 -14.72 2.99
C GLY A 394 -6.36 -14.39 4.24
N GLY A 395 -7.05 -15.38 4.76
CA GLY A 395 -7.85 -15.19 5.96
C GLY A 395 -8.55 -16.46 6.39
N GLY A 396 -9.19 -16.34 7.53
CA GLY A 396 -9.97 -17.40 8.13
C GLY A 396 -11.07 -16.86 9.04
N SER A 397 -12.08 -17.68 9.26
CA SER A 397 -13.14 -17.40 10.22
C SER A 397 -13.52 -18.62 11.03
N ALA A 398 -13.84 -18.39 12.30
CA ALA A 398 -14.54 -19.33 13.16
C ALA A 398 -15.87 -19.80 12.55
N SER A 399 -16.48 -19.04 11.63
CA SER A 399 -17.67 -19.47 10.89
C SER A 399 -17.40 -20.57 9.87
N GLY A 400 -16.14 -20.89 9.55
CA GLY A 400 -15.78 -22.09 8.81
C GLY A 400 -15.20 -21.88 7.41
N TRP A 401 -14.85 -20.65 7.02
CA TRP A 401 -14.11 -20.41 5.79
C TRP A 401 -12.64 -20.11 6.07
N ASN A 402 -11.75 -20.55 5.18
CA ASN A 402 -10.35 -20.15 5.12
C ASN A 402 -9.90 -20.06 3.67
N PHE A 403 -8.99 -19.15 3.36
CA PHE A 403 -8.35 -19.11 2.04
C PHE A 403 -6.97 -18.45 2.09
N GLY A 404 -6.18 -18.71 1.05
CA GLY A 404 -4.94 -18.02 0.76
C GLY A 404 -4.70 -17.96 -0.74
N GLU A 405 -4.28 -16.80 -1.25
CA GLU A 405 -4.11 -16.56 -2.67
C GLU A 405 -2.98 -15.58 -2.99
N LEU A 406 -2.43 -15.72 -4.18
CA LEU A 406 -1.48 -14.80 -4.81
C LEU A 406 -2.00 -14.43 -6.19
N GLY A 407 -1.94 -13.16 -6.55
CA GLY A 407 -2.53 -12.68 -7.79
C GLY A 407 -2.00 -11.33 -8.25
N VAL A 408 -2.62 -10.86 -9.33
CA VAL A 408 -2.32 -9.56 -9.94
C VAL A 408 -3.57 -8.70 -10.01
N ARG A 409 -3.39 -7.39 -9.92
CA ARG A 409 -4.40 -6.36 -10.15
C ARG A 409 -3.96 -5.48 -11.29
N SER A 410 -4.83 -5.32 -12.28
CA SER A 410 -4.58 -4.52 -13.46
C SER A 410 -5.65 -3.43 -13.62
N PHE A 411 -5.23 -2.20 -13.91
CA PHE A 411 -6.11 -1.11 -14.27
C PHE A 411 -6.51 -1.28 -15.74
N LEU A 412 -7.76 -1.69 -15.98
CA LEU A 412 -8.33 -1.75 -17.32
C LEU A 412 -8.67 -0.36 -17.86
N LYS A 413 -8.95 0.58 -16.95
CA LYS A 413 -9.34 1.95 -17.26
C LYS A 413 -8.91 2.87 -16.12
N GLY A 414 -8.43 4.07 -16.47
CA GLY A 414 -8.03 5.10 -15.50
C GLY A 414 -6.75 4.73 -14.76
N ASN A 415 -6.41 5.53 -13.74
CA ASN A 415 -5.10 5.51 -13.09
C ASN A 415 -5.17 5.34 -11.55
N GLY A 416 -6.30 4.88 -11.00
CA GLY A 416 -6.53 4.77 -9.56
C GLY A 416 -7.56 5.78 -9.04
N GLY A 417 -7.83 6.83 -9.82
CA GLY A 417 -8.82 7.86 -9.52
C GLY A 417 -10.29 7.48 -9.77
N ALA A 418 -11.13 8.52 -9.88
CA ALA A 418 -12.47 8.39 -10.45
C ALA A 418 -12.41 7.92 -11.92
N GLY A 419 -13.43 7.19 -12.36
CA GLY A 419 -13.47 6.49 -13.64
C GLY A 419 -12.62 5.22 -13.74
N THR A 420 -11.94 4.80 -12.67
CA THR A 420 -11.05 3.62 -12.70
C THR A 420 -11.81 2.30 -12.63
N THR A 421 -11.30 1.32 -13.36
CA THR A 421 -11.74 -0.08 -13.31
C THR A 421 -10.55 -0.98 -13.10
N VAL A 422 -10.58 -1.74 -12.03
CA VAL A 422 -9.53 -2.71 -11.68
C VAL A 422 -10.05 -4.11 -11.92
N LEU A 423 -9.26 -4.93 -12.60
CA LEU A 423 -9.47 -6.37 -12.72
C LEU A 423 -8.43 -7.08 -11.86
N SER A 424 -8.86 -8.06 -11.08
CA SER A 424 -7.96 -8.94 -10.33
C SER A 424 -8.10 -10.39 -10.78
N ALA A 425 -6.98 -11.10 -10.81
CA ALA A 425 -6.94 -12.54 -11.02
C ALA A 425 -5.91 -13.16 -10.07
N SER A 426 -6.25 -14.30 -9.46
CA SER A 426 -5.37 -14.97 -8.50
C SER A 426 -5.51 -16.50 -8.54
N LEU A 427 -4.50 -17.16 -8.00
CA LEU A 427 -4.48 -18.59 -7.74
C LEU A 427 -4.34 -18.81 -6.24
N GLY A 428 -5.03 -19.80 -5.70
CA GLY A 428 -5.03 -20.03 -4.27
C GLY A 428 -5.62 -21.36 -3.84
N ILE A 429 -5.84 -21.47 -2.54
CA ILE A 429 -6.51 -22.60 -1.90
C ILE A 429 -7.68 -22.03 -1.09
N VAL A 430 -8.82 -22.70 -1.16
CA VAL A 430 -10.01 -22.40 -0.35
C VAL A 430 -10.35 -23.62 0.49
N SER A 431 -10.80 -23.38 1.72
CA SER A 431 -11.33 -24.39 2.63
C SER A 431 -12.66 -23.91 3.23
N LEU A 432 -13.71 -24.74 3.16
CA LEU A 432 -15.02 -24.50 3.76
C LEU A 432 -15.40 -25.64 4.71
N SER A 433 -15.89 -25.31 5.89
CA SER A 433 -16.37 -26.26 6.90
C SER A 433 -17.71 -25.79 7.46
N ASP A 434 -18.57 -26.74 7.85
CA ASP A 434 -19.79 -26.48 8.61
C ASP A 434 -19.69 -26.87 10.10
N GLY A 435 -18.53 -27.39 10.53
CA GLY A 435 -18.30 -27.87 11.89
C GLY A 435 -18.86 -29.24 12.23
N THR A 436 -19.53 -29.93 11.30
CA THR A 436 -20.14 -31.25 11.51
C THR A 436 -19.63 -32.34 10.55
N GLY A 437 -18.72 -31.99 9.64
CA GLY A 437 -18.09 -32.90 8.69
C GLY A 437 -16.70 -32.45 8.25
N ASN A 438 -16.13 -33.17 7.28
CA ASN A 438 -14.83 -32.84 6.68
C ASN A 438 -14.90 -31.52 5.91
N ALA A 439 -13.87 -30.69 6.04
CA ALA A 439 -13.78 -29.45 5.30
C ALA A 439 -13.63 -29.70 3.79
N LEU A 440 -14.39 -28.96 2.98
CA LEU A 440 -14.22 -28.89 1.53
C LEU A 440 -12.99 -28.04 1.23
N THR A 441 -11.89 -28.67 0.82
CA THR A 441 -10.64 -27.96 0.54
C THR A 441 -10.16 -28.25 -0.86
N GLY A 442 -9.63 -27.24 -1.53
CA GLY A 442 -8.90 -27.44 -2.78
C GLY A 442 -8.50 -26.17 -3.51
N PRO A 443 -7.94 -26.32 -4.73
CA PRO A 443 -7.39 -25.20 -5.49
C PRO A 443 -8.50 -24.29 -6.00
N SER A 444 -8.18 -23.00 -6.09
CA SER A 444 -9.04 -21.93 -6.57
C SER A 444 -8.36 -21.10 -7.66
N VAL A 445 -9.15 -20.70 -8.65
CA VAL A 445 -8.78 -19.68 -9.65
C VAL A 445 -9.77 -18.54 -9.50
N SER A 446 -9.32 -17.44 -8.93
CA SER A 446 -10.21 -16.35 -8.54
C SER A 446 -10.19 -15.20 -9.54
N ILE A 447 -11.32 -14.50 -9.63
CA ILE A 447 -11.47 -13.29 -10.46
C ILE A 447 -12.20 -12.24 -9.62
N GLY A 448 -11.77 -10.99 -9.73
CA GLY A 448 -12.46 -9.87 -9.12
C GLY A 448 -12.49 -8.64 -10.01
N ILE A 449 -13.43 -7.76 -9.71
CA ILE A 449 -13.58 -6.46 -10.36
C ILE A 449 -13.87 -5.39 -9.32
N GLU A 450 -13.23 -4.25 -9.47
CA GLU A 450 -13.51 -3.04 -8.69
C GLU A 450 -13.80 -1.88 -9.65
N ARG A 451 -14.79 -1.08 -9.29
CA ARG A 451 -15.21 0.13 -10.00
C ARG A 451 -15.12 1.33 -9.07
N ARG A 452 -14.65 2.44 -9.64
CA ARG A 452 -14.51 3.75 -9.02
C ARG A 452 -15.15 4.74 -9.97
N PRO A 453 -16.47 5.03 -9.85
CA PRO A 453 -17.16 5.89 -10.80
C PRO A 453 -16.63 7.32 -10.81
#